data_AF-A0AAV4GAT1-F1
#
_entry.id   AF-A0AAV4GAT1-F1
#
_cell.length_a   1.000
_cell.length_b   1.000
_cell.length_c   1.000
_cell.angle_alpha   90.00
_cell.angle_beta   90.00
_cell.angle_gamma   90.00
#
_symmetry.space_group_name_H-M   'P 1'
#
loop_
_entity.id
_entity.type
_entity.pdbx_description
1 polymer ?
#
loop_
_entity_poly.entity_id
_entity_poly.type
_entity_poly.pdbx_seq_one_letter_code
_entity_poly.pdbx_strand_id
1 'polypeptide(L)'
;MSGKGDYEFEPGNYCLYQISKRCPPGFDKGYIVWDDENDHNQNSRRGRVPFGTYNEDTKVHFCCRNDSSASTPIGLPITRPFYMLRYTVVVVVVVVVVVVAVVVVPVVVLV
;
A
#
# COMPACT_ATOMS: atom_id res chain seq x y z
N MET A 1 -20.96 -2.28 -21.14
CA MET A 1 -19.74 -1.54 -21.57
C MET A 1 -18.66 -1.84 -20.54
N SER A 2 -17.77 -2.78 -20.86
CA SER A 2 -16.67 -3.24 -20.01
C SER A 2 -15.49 -2.29 -20.16
N GLY A 3 -14.99 -1.73 -19.06
CA GLY A 3 -13.97 -0.69 -19.08
C GLY A 3 -13.06 -0.74 -17.86
N LYS A 4 -11.85 -1.28 -18.08
CA LYS A 4 -10.62 -0.93 -17.34
C LYS A 4 -10.50 -1.41 -15.88
N GLY A 5 -10.26 -2.71 -15.72
CA GLY A 5 -9.42 -3.22 -14.62
C GLY A 5 -10.07 -3.27 -13.23
N ASP A 6 -11.34 -3.64 -13.18
CA ASP A 6 -12.04 -3.97 -11.93
C ASP A 6 -11.52 -5.32 -11.44
N TYR A 7 -10.30 -5.36 -10.93
CA TYR A 7 -9.96 -6.42 -10.00
C TYR A 7 -10.78 -6.14 -8.74
N GLU A 8 -11.76 -6.99 -8.49
CA GLU A 8 -12.53 -6.90 -7.28
C GLU A 8 -11.61 -7.34 -6.14
N PHE A 9 -11.11 -6.35 -5.39
CA PHE A 9 -10.33 -6.62 -4.21
C PHE A 9 -11.13 -7.46 -3.24
N GLU A 10 -10.59 -8.60 -2.86
CA GLU A 10 -11.25 -9.44 -1.87
C GLU A 10 -11.26 -8.75 -0.49
N PRO A 11 -12.33 -8.98 0.31
CA PRO A 11 -12.39 -8.58 1.70
C PRO A 11 -11.15 -9.01 2.47
N GLY A 12 -10.71 -8.15 3.38
CA GLY A 12 -9.52 -8.45 4.16
C GLY A 12 -9.21 -7.37 5.16
N ASN A 13 -7.96 -7.38 5.63
CA ASN A 13 -7.50 -6.38 6.57
C ASN A 13 -6.12 -5.87 6.17
N TYR A 14 -6.12 -4.90 5.26
CA TYR A 14 -4.92 -4.39 4.63
C TYR A 14 -5.14 -2.99 4.05
N CYS A 15 -4.03 -2.30 3.80
CA CYS A 15 -3.96 -1.02 3.13
C CYS A 15 -3.15 -1.12 1.84
N LEU A 16 -3.46 -0.23 0.92
CA LEU A 16 -2.79 -0.04 -0.36
C LEU A 16 -2.35 1.41 -0.47
N TYR A 17 -1.22 1.63 -1.14
CA TYR A 17 -0.87 2.98 -1.54
C TYR A 17 -1.96 3.55 -2.45
N GLN A 18 -2.44 4.73 -2.09
CA GLN A 18 -3.41 5.43 -2.91
C GLN A 18 -2.71 5.94 -4.16
N ILE A 19 -3.18 5.58 -5.37
CA ILE A 19 -2.58 6.04 -6.64
C ILE A 19 -3.36 7.21 -7.26
N SER A 20 -4.62 7.38 -6.88
CA SER A 20 -5.52 8.44 -7.39
C SER A 20 -6.19 9.17 -6.23
N LYS A 21 -6.91 10.28 -6.45
CA LYS A 21 -7.63 10.98 -5.37
C LYS A 21 -8.74 10.16 -4.69
N ARG A 22 -9.15 9.03 -5.27
CA ARG A 22 -10.24 8.18 -4.78
C ARG A 22 -9.73 6.78 -4.46
N CYS A 23 -10.28 6.20 -3.40
CA CYS A 23 -10.10 4.80 -3.06
C CYS A 23 -11.12 3.93 -3.81
N PRO A 24 -10.80 2.65 -4.06
CA PRO A 24 -11.77 1.68 -4.56
C PRO A 24 -12.95 1.53 -3.58
N PRO A 25 -14.10 1.04 -4.05
CA PRO A 25 -15.23 0.70 -3.17
C PRO A 25 -14.80 -0.26 -2.05
N GLY A 26 -15.33 -0.06 -0.84
CA GLY A 26 -15.00 -0.89 0.34
C GLY A 26 -13.69 -0.52 1.05
N PHE A 27 -12.97 0.52 0.59
CA PHE A 27 -11.79 1.03 1.27
C PHE A 27 -12.04 2.43 1.85
N ASP A 28 -11.60 2.61 3.08
CA ASP A 28 -11.50 3.88 3.78
C ASP A 28 -10.18 4.60 3.46
N LYS A 29 -10.20 5.93 3.57
CA LYS A 29 -9.01 6.75 3.36
C LYS A 29 -8.20 6.85 4.65
N GLY A 30 -6.89 6.71 4.52
CA GLY A 30 -5.91 6.98 5.58
C GLY A 30 -4.70 7.74 5.04
N TYR A 31 -3.82 8.17 5.94
CA TYR A 31 -2.53 8.74 5.59
C TYR A 31 -1.51 8.53 6.71
N ILE A 32 -0.24 8.54 6.35
CA ILE A 32 0.89 8.64 7.27
C ILE A 32 1.66 9.91 6.90
N VAL A 33 2.20 10.59 7.91
CA VAL A 33 3.14 11.70 7.74
C VAL A 33 4.47 11.25 8.30
N TRP A 34 5.52 11.45 7.51
CA TRP A 34 6.90 11.34 7.94
C TRP A 34 7.39 12.77 8.16
N ASP A 35 7.78 13.04 9.40
CA ASP A 35 8.50 14.25 9.81
C ASP A 35 9.91 14.13 9.24
N ASP A 36 10.11 14.73 8.08
CA ASP A 36 11.37 14.64 7.35
C ASP A 36 12.35 15.68 7.92
N GLU A 37 13.60 15.64 7.46
CA GLU A 37 14.65 16.52 7.94
C GLU A 37 14.29 18.01 7.73
N ASN A 38 14.51 18.87 8.74
CA ASN A 38 14.02 20.25 8.77
C ASN A 38 15.07 21.31 8.32
N ASP A 39 16.38 20.99 8.30
CA ASP A 39 17.50 21.88 8.02
C ASP A 39 18.29 21.49 6.75
N HIS A 40 18.23 22.32 5.70
CA HIS A 40 18.76 21.95 4.36
C HIS A 40 18.08 20.70 3.78
N ASN A 41 16.78 20.59 3.99
CA ASN A 41 15.97 19.49 3.49
C ASN A 41 16.17 19.27 1.98
N GLN A 42 16.59 18.05 1.62
CA GLN A 42 16.81 17.61 0.24
C GLN A 42 15.70 16.69 -0.28
N ASN A 43 14.51 16.77 0.32
CA ASN A 43 13.37 15.97 -0.12
C ASN A 43 13.06 16.23 -1.60
N SER A 44 13.05 15.16 -2.38
CA SER A 44 12.81 15.22 -3.80
C SER A 44 12.06 13.99 -4.26
N ARG A 45 11.16 14.15 -5.23
CA ARG A 45 10.39 13.04 -5.81
C ARG A 45 10.57 12.98 -7.32
N ARG A 46 10.67 11.76 -7.84
CA ARG A 46 10.73 11.48 -9.28
C ARG A 46 9.91 10.25 -9.63
N GLY A 47 9.44 10.20 -10.88
CA GLY A 47 8.68 9.06 -11.40
C GLY A 47 7.25 9.01 -10.87
N ARG A 48 6.65 7.82 -10.91
CA ARG A 48 5.29 7.61 -10.44
C ARG A 48 5.32 7.20 -8.96
N VAL A 49 5.00 8.15 -8.09
CA VAL A 49 4.91 7.95 -6.64
C VAL A 49 3.45 7.81 -6.19
N PRO A 50 3.20 7.27 -4.99
CA PRO A 50 1.87 7.30 -4.38
C PRO A 50 1.28 8.72 -4.30
N PHE A 51 -0.03 8.79 -4.14
CA PHE A 51 -0.75 10.03 -3.91
C PHE A 51 -0.34 10.60 -2.55
N GLY A 52 0.11 11.85 -2.55
CA GLY A 52 0.73 12.45 -1.38
C GLY A 52 1.25 13.86 -1.60
N THR A 53 1.66 14.46 -0.50
CA THR A 53 2.43 15.70 -0.45
C THR A 53 3.87 15.33 -0.10
N TYR A 54 4.82 15.86 -0.86
CA TYR A 54 6.26 15.54 -0.73
C TYR A 54 7.01 16.87 -0.79
N ASN A 55 6.86 17.66 0.25
CA ASN A 55 7.46 18.99 0.37
C ASN A 55 8.52 18.97 1.48
N GLU A 56 8.33 19.71 2.56
CA GLU A 56 9.16 19.64 3.75
C GLU A 56 8.99 18.25 4.37
N ASP A 57 7.77 17.94 4.84
CA ASP A 57 7.37 16.60 5.25
C ASP A 57 6.84 15.75 4.11
N THR A 58 6.86 14.43 4.31
CA THR A 58 6.26 13.47 3.38
C THR A 58 4.95 12.93 3.93
N LYS A 59 3.84 13.33 3.31
CA LYS A 59 2.50 12.79 3.58
C LYS A 59 2.09 11.81 2.48
N VAL A 60 1.95 10.54 2.84
CA VAL A 60 1.50 9.48 1.92
C VAL A 60 0.10 9.01 2.28
N HIS A 61 -0.77 8.92 1.27
CA HIS A 61 -2.14 8.45 1.45
C HIS A 61 -2.30 6.95 1.15
N PHE A 62 -3.24 6.35 1.86
CA PHE A 62 -3.58 4.94 1.77
C PHE A 62 -5.09 4.73 1.62
N CYS A 63 -5.44 3.62 0.99
CA CYS A 63 -6.77 3.05 0.98
C CYS A 63 -6.74 1.79 1.82
N CYS A 64 -7.50 1.73 2.90
CA CYS A 64 -7.49 0.63 3.88
C CYS A 64 -8.86 -0.02 3.99
N ARG A 65 -8.91 -1.34 4.22
CA ARG A 65 -10.14 -2.07 4.55
C ARG A 65 -9.88 -3.04 5.70
N ASN A 66 -10.92 -3.37 6.45
CA ASN A 66 -10.87 -4.29 7.60
C ASN A 66 -12.10 -5.21 7.69
N ASP A 67 -12.73 -5.47 6.55
CA ASP A 67 -14.01 -6.18 6.42
C ASP A 67 -13.88 -7.71 6.31
N SER A 68 -12.67 -8.26 6.52
CA SER A 68 -12.44 -9.69 6.75
C SER A 68 -11.14 -9.92 7.54
N SER A 69 -10.95 -11.13 8.05
CA SER A 69 -9.71 -11.50 8.75
C SER A 69 -8.51 -11.48 7.80
N ALA A 70 -7.36 -11.00 8.26
CA ALA A 70 -6.11 -11.13 7.50
C ALA A 70 -5.58 -12.57 7.46
N SER A 71 -6.13 -13.48 8.26
CA SER A 71 -5.83 -14.90 8.18
C SER A 71 -6.63 -15.60 7.08
N THR A 72 -7.66 -14.97 6.52
CA THR A 72 -8.39 -15.49 5.37
C THR A 72 -7.52 -15.31 4.13
N PRO A 73 -7.20 -16.39 3.38
CA PRO A 73 -6.44 -16.28 2.15
C PRO A 73 -7.15 -15.40 1.12
N ILE A 74 -6.39 -14.61 0.39
CA ILE A 74 -6.86 -13.80 -0.74
C ILE A 74 -6.02 -14.11 -1.98
N GLY A 75 -6.67 -14.11 -3.15
CA GLY A 75 -6.05 -14.17 -4.45
C GLY A 75 -5.32 -12.87 -4.77
N LEU A 76 -4.02 -12.96 -4.98
CA LEU A 76 -3.17 -11.81 -5.27
C LEU A 76 -2.75 -11.81 -6.75
N PRO A 77 -2.62 -10.64 -7.39
CA PRO A 77 -2.11 -10.56 -8.75
C PRO A 77 -0.66 -11.08 -8.81
N ILE A 78 -0.40 -12.09 -9.63
CA ILE A 78 0.95 -12.66 -9.81
C ILE A 78 1.71 -12.05 -10.99
N THR A 79 1.04 -11.24 -11.81
CA THR A 79 1.60 -10.71 -13.07
C THR A 79 2.28 -9.35 -12.93
N ARG A 80 2.06 -8.66 -11.81
CA ARG A 80 2.64 -7.35 -11.51
C ARG A 80 2.98 -7.24 -10.03
N PRO A 81 4.11 -6.61 -9.66
CA PRO A 81 4.44 -6.37 -8.27
C PRO A 81 3.41 -5.44 -7.64
N PHE A 82 3.08 -5.70 -6.38
CA PHE A 82 2.21 -4.87 -5.56
C PHE A 82 2.74 -4.83 -4.14
N TYR A 83 2.35 -3.80 -3.39
CA TYR A 83 2.67 -3.65 -1.98
C TYR A 83 1.36 -3.57 -1.19
N MET A 84 1.28 -4.36 -0.14
CA MET A 84 0.18 -4.35 0.81
C MET A 84 0.73 -4.16 2.22
N LEU A 85 0.06 -3.32 3.00
CA LEU A 85 0.41 -3.04 4.39
C LEU A 85 -0.69 -3.60 5.29
N ARG A 86 -0.32 -4.15 6.44
CA ARG A 86 -1.28 -4.65 7.42
C ARG A 86 -1.98 -3.46 8.10
N TYR A 87 -3.32 -3.46 8.19
CA TYR A 87 -4.06 -2.31 8.71
C TYR A 87 -4.25 -2.33 10.23
N THR A 88 -5.02 -3.28 10.78
CA THR A 88 -5.41 -3.26 12.21
C THR A 88 -4.44 -4.01 13.13
N VAL A 89 -3.13 -3.93 12.92
CA VAL A 89 -2.12 -4.53 13.80
C VAL A 89 -1.30 -3.48 14.50
N VAL A 90 -0.77 -3.83 15.67
CA VAL A 90 0.06 -2.93 16.49
C VAL A 90 1.46 -2.74 15.87
N VAL A 91 1.88 -3.64 14.95
CA VAL A 91 3.19 -3.62 14.27
C VAL A 91 3.01 -3.78 12.77
N VAL A 92 3.43 -2.79 11.97
CA VAL A 92 3.33 -2.83 10.50
C VAL A 92 4.46 -3.68 9.93
N VAL A 93 4.14 -4.87 9.43
CA VAL A 93 5.08 -5.68 8.64
C VAL A 93 4.81 -5.41 7.16
N VAL A 94 5.80 -4.86 6.45
CA VAL A 94 5.73 -4.71 4.99
C VAL A 94 6.07 -6.06 4.38
N VAL A 95 5.05 -6.80 3.94
CA VAL A 95 5.27 -8.07 3.22
C VAL A 95 5.50 -7.74 1.75
N VAL A 96 6.76 -7.78 1.31
CA VAL A 96 7.10 -7.69 -0.11
C VAL A 96 7.01 -9.09 -0.71
N VAL A 97 5.95 -9.35 -1.48
CA VAL A 97 5.82 -10.61 -2.22
C VAL A 97 6.52 -10.45 -3.56
N VAL A 98 7.79 -10.88 -3.64
CA VAL A 98 8.49 -11.01 -4.92
C VAL A 98 8.18 -12.40 -5.47
N VAL A 99 7.31 -12.49 -6.47
CA VAL A 99 7.07 -13.76 -7.18
C VAL A 99 8.24 -14.00 -8.14
N VAL A 100 9.33 -14.60 -7.64
CA VAL A 100 10.35 -15.21 -8.51
C VAL A 100 9.99 -16.69 -8.60
N ALA A 101 9.49 -17.12 -9.77
CA ALA A 101 9.25 -18.52 -10.12
C ALA A 101 8.80 -19.41 -8.95
N VAL A 102 7.56 -19.24 -8.48
CA VAL A 102 6.87 -20.16 -7.53
C VAL A 102 7.50 -20.25 -6.12
N VAL A 103 8.49 -19.44 -5.76
CA VAL A 103 9.04 -19.39 -4.39
C VAL A 103 8.58 -18.12 -3.67
N VAL A 104 7.69 -18.28 -2.69
CA VAL A 104 7.35 -17.22 -1.74
C VAL A 104 8.50 -17.12 -0.73
N VAL A 105 9.42 -16.18 -0.93
CA VAL A 105 10.40 -15.82 0.11
C VAL A 105 9.86 -14.61 0.87
N PRO A 106 9.33 -14.78 2.10
CA PRO A 106 8.97 -13.64 2.92
C PRO A 106 10.24 -12.89 3.31
N VAL A 107 10.48 -11.72 2.71
CA VAL A 107 11.52 -10.80 3.20
C VAL A 107 10.89 -9.94 4.29
N VAL A 108 11.28 -10.21 5.54
CA VAL A 108 10.87 -9.38 6.68
C VAL A 108 11.80 -8.18 6.74
N VAL A 109 11.28 -7.00 6.37
CA VAL A 109 11.95 -5.72 6.65
C VAL A 109 11.37 -5.18 7.95
N LEU A 110 12.16 -5.22 9.02
CA LEU A 110 11.87 -4.50 10.26
C LEU A 110 12.23 -3.04 10.01
N VAL A 111 11.28 -2.14 10.21
CA VAL A 111 11.51 -0.68 10.25
C VAL A 111 11.23 -0.21 11.66
#